data_AF-A0A954YC86-F1
#
_entry.id   AF-A0A954YC86-F1
#
_cell.length_a   1.000
_cell.length_b   1.000
_cell.length_c   1.000
_cell.angle_alpha   90.00
_cell.angle_beta   90.00
_cell.angle_gamma   90.00
#
_symmetry.space_group_name_H-M   'P 1'
#
loop_
_entity.id
_entity.type
_entity.pdbx_description
1 polymer ?
#
loop_
_entity_poly.entity_id
_entity_poly.type
_entity_poly.pdbx_seq_one_letter_code
_entity_poly.pdbx_strand_id
1 'polypeptide(L)'
;MGLFKSKEERRIERDMKIRQGIRRIEKAIAEQNKFQDEFVKNARQAKAIGDQSSYQFIRNSLKKTATIKKLLERQHLAVKNALLIKRQAEAAADFGEAMKLMASEVSRLYGDADLTKTQMDWEKAIAQSQSMEERMEMFLESIESSAAQDLSLSSKEAITDDEIDRLIAAEEQVEQARDSAQMSALRAELADLKGEAQKEGK
;
A
#
# COMPACT_ATOMS: atom_id res chain seq x y z
N MET A 1 30.74 1.75 26.45
CA MET A 1 29.65 1.39 25.53
C MET A 1 30.29 0.95 24.21
N GLY A 2 30.06 -0.28 23.78
CA GLY A 2 30.76 -0.87 22.63
C GLY A 2 30.42 -0.15 21.32
N LEU A 3 31.43 0.14 20.51
CA LEU A 3 31.33 0.91 19.25
C LEU A 3 30.54 0.19 18.12
N PHE A 4 29.99 -1.00 18.34
CA PHE A 4 29.33 -1.79 17.31
C PHE A 4 28.01 -2.39 17.81
N LYS A 5 26.93 -2.17 17.03
CA LYS A 5 25.61 -2.78 17.26
C LYS A 5 25.67 -4.29 17.05
N SER A 6 24.96 -5.05 17.88
CA SER A 6 24.82 -6.51 17.74
C SER A 6 24.06 -6.88 16.46
N LYS A 7 24.19 -8.13 16.00
CA LYS A 7 23.45 -8.64 14.83
C LYS A 7 21.93 -8.50 15.01
N GLU A 8 21.46 -8.72 16.23
CA GLU A 8 20.05 -8.61 16.59
C GLU A 8 19.59 -7.14 16.63
N GLU A 9 20.38 -6.24 17.20
CA GLU A 9 20.09 -4.79 17.18
C GLU A 9 19.97 -4.25 15.76
N ARG A 10 20.85 -4.68 14.84
CA ARG A 10 20.78 -4.30 13.42
C ARG A 10 19.53 -4.89 12.74
N ARG A 11 19.13 -6.12 13.08
CA ARG A 11 17.90 -6.73 12.55
C ARG A 11 16.66 -5.93 12.99
N ILE A 12 16.55 -5.61 14.27
CA ILE A 12 15.43 -4.83 14.84
C ILE A 12 15.36 -3.44 14.21
N GLU A 13 16.50 -2.74 14.09
CA GLU A 13 16.53 -1.41 13.47
C GLU A 13 16.07 -1.45 12.00
N ARG A 14 16.51 -2.47 11.24
CA ARG A 14 16.08 -2.66 9.85
C ARG A 14 14.57 -2.91 9.75
N ASP A 15 14.04 -3.80 10.58
CA ASP A 15 12.60 -4.06 10.63
C ASP A 15 11.79 -2.81 11.00
N MET A 16 12.30 -1.99 11.92
CA MET A 16 11.70 -0.72 12.27
C MET A 16 11.68 0.25 11.08
N LYS A 17 12.80 0.40 10.36
CA LYS A 17 12.88 1.26 9.17
C LYS A 17 11.91 0.81 8.08
N ILE A 18 11.82 -0.49 7.81
CA ILE A 18 10.87 -1.04 6.83
C ILE A 18 9.42 -0.72 7.24
N ARG A 19 9.05 -0.95 8.51
CA ARG A 19 7.71 -0.61 9.01
C ARG A 19 7.42 0.88 8.92
N GLN A 20 8.41 1.74 9.18
CA GLN A 20 8.27 3.18 9.02
C GLN A 20 8.05 3.57 7.55
N GLY A 21 8.81 2.98 6.62
CA GLY A 21 8.65 3.17 5.18
C GLY A 21 7.23 2.80 4.71
N ILE A 22 6.73 1.63 5.11
CA ILE A 22 5.36 1.19 4.80
C ILE A 22 4.33 2.20 5.30
N ARG A 23 4.45 2.65 6.55
CA ARG A 23 3.52 3.65 7.12
C ARG A 23 3.56 4.98 6.37
N ARG A 24 4.74 5.40 5.87
CA ARG A 24 4.85 6.62 5.04
C ARG A 24 4.13 6.44 3.71
N ILE A 25 4.30 5.30 3.05
CA ILE A 25 3.59 4.99 1.80
C ILE A 25 2.07 4.96 2.03
N GLU A 26 1.61 4.31 3.09
CA GLU A 26 0.17 4.27 3.45
C GLU A 26 -0.42 5.65 3.68
N LYS A 27 0.30 6.51 4.43
CA LYS A 27 -0.11 7.91 4.64
C LYS A 27 -0.15 8.69 3.33
N ALA A 28 0.85 8.53 2.48
CA ALA A 28 0.90 9.19 1.18
C ALA A 28 -0.26 8.75 0.27
N ILE A 29 -0.60 7.46 0.24
CA ILE A 29 -1.78 6.95 -0.50
C ILE A 29 -3.06 7.60 0.04
N ALA A 30 -3.23 7.64 1.36
CA ALA A 30 -4.41 8.26 1.98
C ALA A 30 -4.50 9.76 1.68
N GLU A 31 -3.37 10.46 1.59
CA GLU A 31 -3.30 11.86 1.19
C GLU A 31 -3.63 12.07 -0.29
N GLN A 32 -3.11 11.22 -1.19
CA GLN A 32 -3.48 11.26 -2.61
C GLN A 32 -4.99 11.04 -2.83
N ASN A 33 -5.63 10.18 -2.03
CA ASN A 33 -7.08 10.01 -2.06
C ASN A 33 -7.82 11.32 -1.72
N LYS A 34 -7.38 12.05 -0.69
CA LYS A 34 -7.98 13.34 -0.33
C LYS A 34 -7.82 14.37 -1.45
N PHE A 35 -6.62 14.46 -2.03
CA PHE A 35 -6.38 15.35 -3.17
C PHE A 35 -7.24 14.97 -4.37
N GLN A 36 -7.41 13.68 -4.64
CA GLN A 36 -8.29 13.20 -5.70
C GLN A 36 -9.74 13.69 -5.47
N ASP A 37 -10.28 13.53 -4.25
CA ASP A 37 -11.64 13.98 -3.91
C ASP A 37 -11.80 15.50 -4.07
N GLU A 38 -10.82 16.28 -3.61
CA GLU A 38 -10.82 17.74 -3.73
C GLU A 38 -10.75 18.19 -5.19
N PHE A 39 -9.88 17.57 -6.00
CA PHE A 39 -9.79 17.89 -7.42
C PHE A 39 -11.06 17.49 -8.18
N VAL A 40 -11.71 16.37 -7.84
CA VAL A 40 -13.01 16.01 -8.45
C VAL A 40 -14.07 17.06 -8.14
N LYS A 41 -14.17 17.50 -6.88
CA LYS A 41 -15.09 18.58 -6.49
C LYS A 41 -14.85 19.87 -7.29
N ASN A 42 -13.58 20.29 -7.36
CA ASN A 42 -13.20 21.49 -8.09
C ASN A 42 -13.45 21.37 -9.61
N ALA A 43 -13.21 20.19 -10.19
CA ALA A 43 -13.48 19.94 -11.61
C ALA A 43 -14.97 20.09 -11.92
N ARG A 44 -15.85 19.54 -11.09
CA ARG A 44 -17.31 19.68 -11.25
C ARG A 44 -17.73 21.14 -11.15
N GLN A 45 -17.21 21.89 -10.18
CA GLN A 45 -17.52 23.31 -10.04
C GLN A 45 -17.06 24.10 -11.28
N ALA A 46 -15.85 23.87 -11.77
CA ALA A 46 -15.33 24.51 -12.98
C ALA A 46 -16.22 24.20 -14.20
N LYS A 47 -16.67 22.94 -14.34
CA LYS A 47 -17.60 22.52 -15.40
C LYS A 47 -18.96 23.22 -15.28
N ALA A 48 -19.50 23.34 -14.07
CA ALA A 48 -20.80 23.96 -13.82
C ALA A 48 -20.83 25.47 -14.14
N ILE A 49 -19.71 26.17 -13.92
CA ILE A 49 -19.59 27.60 -14.25
C ILE A 49 -19.12 27.85 -15.70
N GLY A 50 -18.87 26.79 -16.48
CA GLY A 50 -18.39 26.88 -17.85
C GLY A 50 -16.93 27.30 -18.00
N ASP A 51 -16.13 27.25 -16.92
CA ASP A 51 -14.70 27.56 -16.96
C ASP A 51 -13.91 26.35 -17.47
N GLN A 52 -13.84 26.25 -18.79
CA GLN A 52 -13.19 25.15 -19.48
C GLN A 52 -11.67 25.09 -19.24
N SER A 53 -11.01 26.25 -19.03
CA SER A 53 -9.57 26.31 -18.78
C SER A 53 -9.23 25.68 -17.43
N SER A 54 -9.95 26.10 -16.38
CA SER A 54 -9.79 25.51 -15.05
C SER A 54 -10.18 24.03 -15.03
N TYR A 55 -11.25 23.64 -15.73
CA TYR A 55 -11.63 22.24 -15.87
C TYR A 55 -10.50 21.39 -16.46
N GLN A 56 -9.88 21.81 -17.57
CA GLN A 56 -8.77 21.08 -18.19
C GLN A 56 -7.54 21.02 -17.29
N PHE A 57 -7.20 22.11 -16.60
CA PHE A 57 -6.09 22.15 -15.66
C PHE A 57 -6.28 21.15 -14.50
N ILE A 58 -7.48 21.12 -13.92
CA ILE A 58 -7.82 20.22 -12.82
C ILE A 58 -7.82 18.76 -13.31
N ARG A 59 -8.33 18.47 -14.50
CA ARG A 59 -8.29 17.14 -15.13
C ARG A 59 -6.86 16.62 -15.29
N ASN A 60 -5.94 17.48 -15.74
CA ASN A 60 -4.51 17.13 -15.83
C ASN A 60 -3.90 16.87 -14.44
N SER A 61 -4.34 17.60 -13.43
CA SER A 61 -3.88 17.43 -12.04
C SER A 61 -4.40 16.11 -11.46
N LEU A 62 -5.67 15.76 -11.69
CA LEU A 62 -6.26 14.46 -11.35
C LEU A 62 -5.49 13.31 -11.97
N LYS A 63 -5.13 13.42 -13.25
CA LYS A 63 -4.33 12.41 -13.95
C LYS A 63 -2.97 12.18 -13.28
N LYS A 64 -2.30 13.26 -12.86
CA LYS A 64 -1.03 13.17 -12.11
C LYS A 64 -1.23 12.53 -10.73
N THR A 65 -2.21 12.99 -9.96
CA THR A 65 -2.55 12.45 -8.63
C THR A 65 -2.83 10.95 -8.70
N ALA A 66 -3.67 10.52 -9.64
CA ALA A 66 -4.02 9.13 -9.80
C ALA A 66 -2.81 8.27 -10.26
N THR A 67 -1.91 8.85 -11.07
CA THR A 67 -0.68 8.16 -11.50
C THR A 67 0.25 7.93 -10.31
N ILE A 68 0.45 8.95 -9.48
CA ILE A 68 1.25 8.88 -8.26
C ILE A 68 0.64 7.87 -7.28
N LYS A 69 -0.69 7.88 -7.10
CA LYS A 69 -1.40 6.91 -6.27
C LYS A 69 -1.14 5.48 -6.74
N LYS A 70 -1.30 5.19 -8.04
CA LYS A 70 -1.07 3.86 -8.61
C LYS A 70 0.38 3.40 -8.40
N LEU A 71 1.34 4.31 -8.54
CA LEU A 71 2.76 4.03 -8.25
C LEU A 71 2.96 3.66 -6.77
N LEU A 72 2.43 4.45 -5.84
CA LEU A 72 2.54 4.19 -4.41
C LEU A 72 1.87 2.87 -4.00
N GLU A 73 0.71 2.54 -4.55
CA GLU A 73 0.03 1.26 -4.34
C GLU A 73 0.86 0.08 -4.85
N ARG A 74 1.48 0.21 -6.03
CA ARG A 74 2.40 -0.79 -6.58
C ARG A 74 3.62 -0.99 -5.68
N GLN A 75 4.21 0.10 -5.19
CA GLN A 75 5.34 0.04 -4.25
C GLN A 75 4.94 -0.60 -2.92
N HIS A 76 3.76 -0.26 -2.38
CA HIS A 76 3.23 -0.86 -1.15
C HIS A 76 3.08 -2.39 -1.30
N LEU A 77 2.52 -2.83 -2.41
CA LEU A 77 2.37 -4.25 -2.73
C LEU A 77 3.73 -4.95 -2.88
N ALA A 78 4.67 -4.33 -3.59
CA ALA A 78 6.01 -4.88 -3.76
C ALA A 78 6.73 -5.07 -2.41
N VAL A 79 6.64 -4.08 -1.50
CA VAL A 79 7.23 -4.18 -0.16
C VAL A 79 6.54 -5.25 0.69
N LYS A 80 5.21 -5.38 0.61
CA LYS A 80 4.47 -6.47 1.29
C LYS A 80 4.90 -7.85 0.79
N ASN A 81 5.02 -8.02 -0.52
CA ASN A 81 5.44 -9.28 -1.12
C ASN A 81 6.89 -9.63 -0.75
N ALA A 82 7.79 -8.65 -0.75
CA ALA A 82 9.15 -8.83 -0.25
C ALA A 82 9.15 -9.31 1.21
N LEU A 83 8.40 -8.65 2.10
CA LEU A 83 8.30 -9.10 3.50
C LEU A 83 7.76 -10.52 3.67
N LEU A 84 6.85 -10.98 2.80
CA LEU A 84 6.39 -12.37 2.81
C LEU A 84 7.52 -13.33 2.40
N ILE A 85 8.28 -12.99 1.37
CA ILE A 85 9.44 -13.78 0.94
C ILE A 85 10.50 -13.82 2.04
N LYS A 86 10.75 -12.70 2.74
CA LYS A 86 11.67 -12.65 3.89
C LYS A 86 11.24 -13.66 4.97
N ARG A 87 9.96 -13.61 5.38
CA ARG A 87 9.43 -14.52 6.41
C ARG A 87 9.51 -15.99 5.99
N GLN A 88 9.30 -16.28 4.70
CA GLN A 88 9.47 -17.64 4.17
C GLN A 88 10.93 -18.09 4.23
N ALA A 89 11.87 -17.21 3.91
CA ALA A 89 13.30 -17.48 4.00
C ALA A 89 13.75 -17.68 5.46
N GLU A 90 13.29 -16.85 6.39
CA GLU A 90 13.52 -16.99 7.84
C GLU A 90 12.96 -18.34 8.34
N ALA A 91 11.71 -18.67 8.01
CA ALA A 91 11.12 -19.97 8.40
C ALA A 91 11.87 -21.17 7.81
N ALA A 92 12.38 -21.06 6.58
CA ALA A 92 13.19 -22.09 5.95
C ALA A 92 14.56 -22.23 6.63
N ALA A 93 15.16 -21.12 7.08
CA ALA A 93 16.41 -21.13 7.83
C ALA A 93 16.23 -21.74 9.23
N ASP A 94 15.18 -21.36 9.96
CA ASP A 94 14.85 -21.91 11.28
C ASP A 94 14.59 -23.42 11.21
N PHE A 95 13.84 -23.87 10.20
CA PHE A 95 13.63 -25.28 9.91
C PHE A 95 14.96 -25.98 9.59
N GLY A 96 15.81 -25.30 8.80
CA GLY A 96 17.15 -25.77 8.47
C GLY A 96 18.02 -26.04 9.71
N GLU A 97 18.00 -25.10 10.64
CA GLU A 97 18.74 -25.17 11.90
C GLU A 97 18.21 -26.28 12.84
N ALA A 98 16.88 -26.39 12.97
CA ALA A 98 16.25 -27.45 13.75
C ALA A 98 16.60 -28.86 13.23
N MET A 99 16.67 -29.02 11.92
CA MET A 99 17.01 -30.28 11.29
C MET A 99 18.50 -30.59 11.35
N LYS A 100 19.38 -29.58 11.33
CA LYS A 100 20.80 -29.74 11.65
C LYS A 100 20.99 -30.26 13.08
N LEU A 101 20.25 -29.72 14.04
CA LEU A 101 20.23 -30.21 15.42
C LEU A 101 19.77 -31.68 15.48
N MET A 102 18.63 -32.00 14.87
CA MET A 102 18.13 -33.39 14.80
C MET A 102 19.14 -34.34 14.14
N ALA A 103 19.73 -33.96 13.00
CA ALA A 103 20.74 -34.77 12.31
C ALA A 103 21.96 -35.03 13.21
N SER A 104 22.40 -34.03 13.97
CA SER A 104 23.50 -34.19 14.92
C SER A 104 23.17 -35.14 16.06
N GLU A 105 21.95 -35.10 16.58
CA GLU A 105 21.47 -35.99 17.65
C GLU A 105 21.31 -37.43 17.15
N VAL A 106 20.75 -37.61 15.94
CA VAL A 106 20.60 -38.93 15.30
C VAL A 106 21.96 -39.54 14.99
N SER A 107 22.92 -38.78 14.43
CA SER A 107 24.29 -39.24 14.22
C SER A 107 24.95 -39.68 15.53
N ARG A 108 24.73 -38.94 16.63
CA ARG A 108 25.25 -39.29 17.96
C ARG A 108 24.66 -40.58 18.51
N LEU A 109 23.38 -40.86 18.22
CA LEU A 109 22.66 -42.02 18.74
C LEU A 109 22.86 -43.29 17.90
N TYR A 110 23.01 -43.17 16.58
CA TYR A 110 22.95 -44.32 15.66
C TYR A 110 24.23 -44.61 14.89
N GLY A 111 25.20 -43.68 14.82
CA GLY A 111 26.48 -43.87 14.15
C GLY A 111 26.38 -44.00 12.63
N ASP A 112 26.99 -43.04 11.92
CA ASP A 112 27.36 -43.11 10.49
C ASP A 112 26.24 -43.44 9.49
N ALA A 113 25.03 -42.93 9.71
CA ALA A 113 24.08 -42.74 8.60
C ALA A 113 24.57 -41.58 7.71
N ASP A 114 24.26 -41.60 6.41
CA ASP A 114 24.60 -40.61 5.35
C ASP A 114 23.97 -39.21 5.59
N LEU A 115 24.20 -38.69 6.79
CA LEU A 115 23.74 -37.43 7.35
C LEU A 115 24.70 -36.30 7.03
N THR A 116 25.92 -36.58 6.57
CA THR A 116 26.89 -35.58 6.10
C THR A 116 26.46 -34.93 4.80
N LYS A 117 25.95 -35.71 3.84
CA LYS A 117 25.39 -35.17 2.59
C LYS A 117 24.12 -34.35 2.85
N THR A 118 23.26 -34.88 3.72
CA THR A 118 22.09 -34.17 4.23
C THR A 118 22.53 -32.87 4.92
N GLN A 119 23.49 -32.90 5.84
CA GLN A 119 23.99 -31.70 6.50
C GLN A 119 24.52 -30.64 5.51
N MET A 120 25.26 -31.05 4.46
CA MET A 120 25.75 -30.13 3.44
C MET A 120 24.65 -29.46 2.63
N ASP A 121 23.64 -30.21 2.19
CA ASP A 121 22.51 -29.66 1.44
C ASP A 121 21.72 -28.65 2.27
N TRP A 122 21.65 -28.87 3.58
CA TRP A 122 20.96 -28.01 4.54
C TRP A 122 21.77 -26.74 4.85
N GLU A 123 23.08 -26.87 5.06
CA GLU A 123 23.98 -25.72 5.21
C GLU A 123 23.97 -24.82 3.96
N LYS A 124 23.87 -25.43 2.77
CA LYS A 124 23.73 -24.70 1.50
C LYS A 124 22.39 -23.96 1.41
N ALA A 125 21.29 -24.57 1.83
CA ALA A 125 19.98 -23.92 1.87
C ALA A 125 19.94 -22.74 2.87
N ILE A 126 20.58 -22.90 4.03
CA ILE A 126 20.72 -21.83 5.05
C ILE A 126 21.54 -20.66 4.50
N ALA A 127 22.68 -20.94 3.85
CA ALA A 127 23.51 -19.90 3.23
C ALA A 127 22.78 -19.15 2.11
N GLN A 128 21.96 -19.86 1.32
CA GLN A 128 21.12 -19.23 0.30
C GLN A 128 20.02 -18.35 0.92
N SER A 129 19.43 -18.75 2.04
CA SER A 129 18.46 -17.93 2.77
C SER A 129 19.08 -16.63 3.29
N GLN A 130 20.27 -16.69 3.88
CA GLN A 130 21.01 -15.50 4.32
C GLN A 130 21.36 -14.57 3.15
N SER A 131 21.74 -15.13 1.98
CA SER A 131 21.93 -14.34 0.75
C SER A 131 20.64 -13.68 0.26
N MET A 132 19.49 -14.33 0.42
CA MET A 132 18.19 -13.77 0.06
C MET A 132 17.80 -12.60 0.97
N GLU A 133 18.13 -12.64 2.26
CA GLU A 133 17.95 -11.49 3.17
C GLU A 133 18.73 -10.26 2.69
N GLU A 134 20.00 -10.43 2.33
CA GLU A 134 20.86 -9.33 1.83
C GLU A 134 20.38 -8.76 0.48
N ARG A 135 19.97 -9.64 -0.45
CA ARG A 135 19.41 -9.21 -1.75
C ARG A 135 18.11 -8.43 -1.57
N MET A 136 17.31 -8.82 -0.59
CA MET A 136 16.05 -8.15 -0.30
C MET A 136 16.24 -6.80 0.36
N GLU A 137 17.27 -6.65 1.19
CA GLU A 137 17.70 -5.36 1.73
C GLU A 137 18.06 -4.40 0.60
N MET A 138 18.91 -4.83 -0.35
CA MET A 138 19.25 -4.04 -1.53
C MET A 138 18.02 -3.69 -2.38
N PHE A 139 17.07 -4.63 -2.53
CA PHE A 139 15.83 -4.39 -3.26
C PHE A 139 14.96 -3.31 -2.58
N LEU A 140 14.76 -3.40 -1.27
CA LEU A 140 13.95 -2.45 -0.52
C LEU A 140 14.60 -1.05 -0.51
N GLU A 141 15.92 -0.97 -0.38
CA GLU A 141 16.67 0.29 -0.51
C GLU A 141 16.56 0.87 -1.92
N SER A 142 16.60 0.01 -2.96
CA SER A 142 16.41 0.44 -4.35
C SER A 142 14.98 0.94 -4.62
N ILE A 143 13.95 0.37 -3.97
CA ILE A 143 12.58 0.87 -4.06
C ILE A 143 12.46 2.23 -3.39
N GLU A 144 13.05 2.42 -2.20
CA GLU A 144 13.04 3.70 -1.50
C GLU A 144 13.73 4.79 -2.35
N SER A 145 14.86 4.45 -2.96
CA SER A 145 15.58 5.35 -3.89
C SER A 145 14.81 5.61 -5.19
N SER A 146 14.22 4.57 -5.79
CA SER A 146 13.46 4.68 -7.05
C SER A 146 12.17 5.46 -6.86
N ALA A 147 11.49 5.31 -5.71
CA ALA A 147 10.31 6.10 -5.38
C ALA A 147 10.60 7.61 -5.36
N ALA A 148 11.83 8.01 -5.01
CA ALA A 148 12.26 9.40 -5.06
C ALA A 148 12.54 9.90 -6.49
N GLN A 149 12.95 9.01 -7.42
CA GLN A 149 13.28 9.35 -8.81
C GLN A 149 12.10 9.25 -9.79
N ASP A 150 11.15 8.34 -9.56
CA ASP A 150 10.07 7.98 -10.49
C ASP A 150 8.95 9.06 -10.57
N LEU A 151 9.02 10.11 -9.74
CA LEU A 151 8.20 11.32 -9.89
C LEU A 151 8.46 12.08 -11.22
N SER A 152 9.53 11.73 -11.95
CA SER A 152 9.94 12.42 -13.19
C SER A 152 9.63 11.68 -14.50
N LEU A 153 9.29 10.38 -14.48
CA LEU A 153 9.29 9.54 -15.70
C LEU A 153 8.12 8.53 -15.79
N SER A 154 6.86 8.95 -15.57
CA SER A 154 5.71 8.05 -15.79
C SER A 154 5.11 8.18 -17.19
N SER A 155 5.54 7.34 -18.14
CA SER A 155 4.96 7.28 -19.50
C SER A 155 4.34 5.94 -19.91
N LYS A 156 4.56 4.83 -19.18
CA LYS A 156 4.09 3.49 -19.59
C LYS A 156 2.81 2.98 -18.93
N GLU A 157 2.36 3.60 -17.83
CA GLU A 157 1.06 3.33 -17.20
C GLU A 157 0.27 4.64 -17.06
N ALA A 158 0.29 5.47 -18.09
CA ALA A 158 -0.39 6.75 -18.07
C ALA A 158 -1.90 6.54 -18.01
N ILE A 159 -2.52 7.02 -16.94
CA ILE A 159 -3.98 7.01 -16.77
C ILE A 159 -4.61 7.76 -17.93
N THR A 160 -5.63 7.16 -18.53
CA THR A 160 -6.28 7.73 -19.70
C THR A 160 -7.19 8.87 -19.30
N ASP A 161 -7.39 9.74 -20.27
CA ASP A 161 -8.27 10.90 -20.19
C ASP A 161 -9.73 10.47 -19.91
N ASP A 162 -10.18 9.37 -20.55
CA ASP A 162 -11.50 8.78 -20.35
C ASP A 162 -11.68 8.19 -18.94
N GLU A 163 -10.64 7.60 -18.35
CA GLU A 163 -10.69 7.10 -16.97
C GLU A 163 -10.92 8.23 -15.96
N ILE A 164 -10.33 9.40 -16.19
CA ILE A 164 -10.55 10.58 -15.35
C ILE A 164 -11.98 11.10 -15.51
N ASP A 165 -12.49 11.16 -16.74
CA ASP A 165 -13.86 11.63 -16.98
C ASP A 165 -14.90 10.69 -16.34
N ARG A 166 -14.67 9.37 -16.38
CA ARG A 166 -15.51 8.39 -15.68
C ARG A 166 -15.49 8.57 -14.17
N LEU A 167 -14.32 8.84 -13.58
CA LEU A 167 -14.20 9.13 -12.15
C LEU A 167 -15.02 10.37 -11.75
N ILE A 168 -14.93 11.46 -12.53
CA ILE A 168 -15.69 12.68 -12.28
C ILE A 168 -17.20 12.42 -12.38
N ALA A 169 -17.63 11.69 -13.41
CA ALA A 169 -19.03 11.37 -13.64
C ALA A 169 -19.62 10.42 -12.58
N ALA A 170 -18.84 9.45 -12.10
CA ALA A 170 -19.27 8.55 -11.04
C ALA A 170 -19.55 9.30 -9.72
N GLU A 171 -18.68 10.23 -9.34
CA GLU A 171 -18.88 11.06 -8.14
C GLU A 171 -20.07 12.02 -8.29
N GLU A 172 -20.32 12.53 -9.50
CA GLU A 172 -21.51 13.33 -9.80
C GLU A 172 -22.81 12.55 -9.55
N GLN A 173 -22.86 11.27 -9.93
CA GLN A 173 -24.02 10.41 -9.65
C GLN A 173 -24.21 10.12 -8.16
N VAL A 174 -23.11 9.89 -7.42
CA VAL A 174 -23.15 9.65 -5.97
C VAL A 174 -23.64 10.89 -5.22
N GLU A 175 -23.20 12.08 -5.61
CA GLU A 175 -23.64 13.32 -4.98
C GLU A 175 -25.09 13.66 -5.30
N GLN A 176 -25.52 13.51 -6.56
CA GLN A 176 -26.93 13.65 -6.94
C GLN A 176 -27.83 12.69 -6.14
N ALA A 177 -27.37 11.45 -5.91
CA ALA A 177 -28.09 10.50 -5.06
C ALA A 177 -28.16 10.97 -3.60
N ARG A 178 -27.06 11.49 -3.04
CA ARG A 178 -27.02 12.05 -1.68
C ARG A 178 -27.93 13.27 -1.53
N ASP A 179 -27.87 14.20 -2.47
CA ASP A 179 -28.71 15.40 -2.50
C ASP A 179 -30.19 15.01 -2.60
N SER A 180 -30.52 14.03 -3.45
CA SER A 180 -31.90 13.53 -3.57
C SER A 180 -32.41 12.92 -2.26
N ALA A 181 -31.55 12.19 -1.54
CA ALA A 181 -31.89 11.58 -0.26
C ALA A 181 -32.08 12.64 0.84
N GLN A 182 -31.20 13.65 0.90
CA GLN A 182 -31.34 14.78 1.82
C GLN A 182 -32.61 15.59 1.53
N MET A 183 -32.90 15.87 0.25
CA MET A 183 -34.13 16.55 -0.16
C MET A 183 -35.38 15.75 0.17
N SER A 184 -35.32 14.41 0.10
CA SER A 184 -36.41 13.54 0.54
C SER A 184 -36.62 13.61 2.05
N ALA A 185 -35.54 13.59 2.83
CA ALA A 185 -35.60 13.69 4.29
C ALA A 185 -36.18 15.04 4.75
N LEU A 186 -35.70 16.16 4.18
CA LEU A 186 -36.21 17.49 4.47
C LEU A 186 -37.70 17.66 4.08
N ARG A 187 -38.12 17.02 2.98
CA ARG A 187 -39.54 17.02 2.58
C ARG A 187 -40.42 16.24 3.55
N ALA A 188 -39.93 15.13 4.09
CA ALA A 188 -40.65 14.36 5.11
C ALA A 188 -40.79 15.17 6.40
N GLU A 189 -39.72 15.81 6.86
CA GLU A 189 -39.72 16.65 8.06
C GLU A 189 -40.67 17.87 7.91
N LEU A 190 -40.69 18.52 6.75
CA LEU A 190 -41.65 19.59 6.45
C LEU A 190 -43.11 19.11 6.38
N ALA A 191 -43.34 17.87 5.95
CA ALA A 191 -44.69 17.29 5.90
C ALA A 191 -45.21 16.98 7.31
N ASP A 192 -44.34 16.46 8.18
CA ASP A 192 -44.67 16.20 9.59
C ASP A 192 -44.99 17.50 10.34
N LEU A 193 -44.15 18.54 10.19
CA LEU A 193 -44.39 19.87 10.79
C LEU A 193 -45.69 20.52 10.29
N LYS A 194 -46.03 20.36 9.00
CA LYS A 194 -47.31 20.85 8.45
C LYS A 194 -48.51 20.03 8.94
N GLY A 195 -48.33 18.73 9.17
CA GLY A 195 -49.37 17.84 9.72
C GLY A 195 -49.67 18.15 11.19
N GLU A 196 -48.67 18.53 11.97
CA GLU A 196 -48.82 18.97 13.36
C GLU A 196 -49.51 20.34 13.46
N ALA A 197 -49.11 21.31 12.62
CA ALA A 197 -49.76 22.63 12.57
C ALA A 197 -51.25 22.58 12.16
N GLN A 198 -51.68 21.55 11.41
CA GLN A 198 -53.09 21.33 11.07
C GLN A 198 -53.89 20.63 12.19
N LYS A 199 -53.22 19.98 13.14
CA LYS A 199 -53.87 19.33 14.30
C LYS A 199 -54.05 20.27 15.48
N GLU A 200 -53.18 21.26 15.65
CA GLU A 200 -53.31 22.29 16.70
C GLU A 200 -54.28 23.43 16.34
N GLY A 201 -54.69 23.53 15.07
CA GLY A 201 -55.61 24.57 14.58
C GLY A 201 -57.10 24.18 14.52
N LYS A 202 -57.50 23.04 15.11
CA LYS A 202 -58.89 22.58 15.23
C LYS A 202 -59.30 22.45 16.69
#